data_AF-A0A3B9VMK4-F1
#
_entry.id   AF-A0A3B9VMK4-F1
#
_cell.length_a   1.000
_cell.length_b   1.000
_cell.length_c   1.000
_cell.angle_alpha   90.00
_cell.angle_beta   90.00
_cell.angle_gamma   90.00
#
_symmetry.space_group_name_H-M   'P 1'
#
loop_
_entity.id
_entity.type
_entity.pdbx_description
1 polymer ?
#
loop_
_entity_poly.entity_id
_entity_poly.type
_entity_poly.pdbx_seq_one_letter_code
_entity_poly.pdbx_strand_id
1 'polypeptide(L)' 'LVAEVADRVIFLADGEVIADGSSREVLKASPAFAPQVSKALPNNSWLSLSDVERYLSEKN' A
#
# COMPACT_ATOMS: atom_id res chain seq x y z
N LEU A 1 -3.71 1.49 -8.45
CA LEU A 1 -3.79 2.97 -8.53
C LEU A 1 -3.28 3.69 -7.28
N VAL A 2 -3.97 3.75 -6.14
CA VAL A 2 -3.51 4.58 -4.99
C VAL A 2 -2.08 4.20 -4.56
N ALA A 3 -1.80 2.91 -4.36
CA ALA A 3 -0.46 2.41 -4.03
C ALA A 3 0.62 2.66 -5.10
N GLU A 4 0.24 3.01 -6.33
CA GLU A 4 1.16 3.27 -7.45
C GLU A 4 1.47 4.76 -7.63
N VAL A 5 0.53 5.66 -7.29
CA VAL A 5 0.61 7.06 -7.71
C VAL A 5 0.55 8.06 -6.56
N ALA A 6 0.07 7.66 -5.39
CA ALA A 6 -0.07 8.59 -4.27
C ALA A 6 1.15 8.51 -3.36
N ASP A 7 1.63 9.67 -2.90
CA ASP A 7 2.63 9.76 -1.82
C ASP A 7 1.96 9.82 -0.43
N ARG A 8 0.79 10.45 -0.36
CA ARG A 8 -0.01 10.65 0.86
C ARG A 8 -1.44 10.13 0.65
N VAL A 9 -1.99 9.48 1.66
CA VAL A 9 -3.37 8.95 1.64
C VAL A 9 -4.10 9.42 2.88
N ILE A 10 -5.37 9.79 2.70
CA ILE A 10 -6.30 10.12 3.77
C ILE A 10 -7.49 9.19 3.62
N PHE A 11 -7.89 8.52 4.70
CA PHE A 11 -9.17 7.81 4.76
C PHE A 11 -10.21 8.66 5.47
N LEU A 12 -11.37 8.77 4.83
CA LEU A 12 -12.55 9.44 5.34
C LEU A 12 -13.64 8.40 5.59
N ALA A 13 -14.24 8.44 6.76
CA ALA A 13 -15.43 7.67 7.09
C ALA A 13 -16.33 8.51 8.00
N ASP A 14 -17.65 8.45 7.78
CA ASP A 14 -18.64 9.16 8.58
C ASP A 14 -18.38 10.68 8.75
N GLY A 15 -17.77 11.30 7.73
CA GLY A 15 -17.44 12.73 7.74
C GLY A 15 -16.16 13.09 8.49
N GLU A 16 -15.42 12.10 8.98
CA GLU A 16 -14.19 12.29 9.76
C GLU A 16 -12.95 11.73 9.05
N VAL A 17 -11.79 12.31 9.35
CA VAL A 17 -10.48 11.76 8.96
C VAL A 17 -10.11 10.65 9.93
N ILE A 18 -10.14 9.41 9.45
CA ILE A 18 -9.83 8.23 10.27
C ILE A 18 -8.38 7.76 10.11
N ALA A 19 -7.68 8.17 9.05
CA ALA A 19 -6.24 7.98 8.87
C ALA A 19 -5.67 9.04 7.92
N ASP A 20 -4.44 9.50 8.18
CA ASP A 20 -3.69 10.44 7.34
C ASP A 20 -2.20 10.14 7.49
N GLY A 21 -1.50 9.98 6.37
CA GLY A 21 -0.06 9.69 6.37
C GLY A 21 0.44 9.28 4.99
N SER A 22 1.64 8.71 4.94
CA SER A 22 2.17 8.19 3.68
C SER A 22 1.30 7.03 3.16
N SER A 23 1.30 6.82 1.85
CA SER A 23 0.61 5.66 1.24
C SER A 23 1.03 4.34 1.88
N ARG A 24 2.31 4.22 2.26
CA ARG A 24 2.84 3.01 2.88
C ARG A 24 2.30 2.78 4.29
N GLU A 25 2.17 3.82 5.09
CA GLU A 25 1.65 3.72 6.45
C GLU A 25 0.15 3.45 6.44
N VAL A 26 -0.61 4.25 5.69
CA VAL A 26 -2.07 4.22 5.72
C VAL A 26 -2.64 2.97 5.06
N LEU A 27 -2.14 2.59 3.88
CA LEU A 27 -2.67 1.43 3.17
C LEU A 27 -2.38 0.10 3.89
N LYS A 28 -1.34 0.04 4.72
CA LYS A 28 -1.03 -1.16 5.51
C LYS A 28 -1.68 -1.18 6.90
N ALA A 29 -2.22 -0.05 7.37
CA ALA A 29 -2.78 0.05 8.70
C ALA A 29 -4.04 -0.82 8.90
N SER A 30 -4.73 -1.20 7.82
CA SER A 30 -5.92 -2.04 7.86
C SER A 30 -5.91 -3.12 6.78
N PRO A 31 -6.11 -4.41 7.14
CA PRO A 31 -6.26 -5.49 6.17
C PRO A 31 -7.39 -5.25 5.18
N ALA A 32 -8.46 -4.56 5.58
CA ALA A 32 -9.57 -4.26 4.68
C ALA A 32 -9.11 -3.43 3.47
N PHE A 33 -8.23 -2.46 3.70
CA PHE A 33 -7.79 -1.48 2.71
C PHE A 33 -6.41 -1.77 2.10
N ALA A 34 -5.74 -2.84 2.56
CA ALA A 34 -4.45 -3.21 2.00
C ALA A 34 -4.54 -3.54 0.49
N PRO A 35 -3.54 -3.13 -0.30
CA PRO A 35 -3.45 -3.49 -1.72
C PRO A 35 -3.42 -5.00 -1.91
N GLN A 36 -3.91 -5.46 -3.05
CA GLN A 36 -3.96 -6.90 -3.36
C GLN A 36 -2.57 -7.54 -3.33
N VAL A 37 -1.54 -6.83 -3.79
CA VAL A 37 -0.15 -7.31 -3.75
C VAL A 37 0.29 -7.59 -2.31
N SER A 38 0.03 -6.67 -1.38
CA SER A 38 0.36 -6.85 0.04
C SER A 38 -0.40 -8.01 0.67
N LYS A 39 -1.66 -8.20 0.29
CA LYS A 39 -2.49 -9.31 0.77
C LYS A 39 -1.99 -10.67 0.27
N ALA A 40 -1.61 -10.75 -1.01
CA ALA A 40 -1.11 -11.98 -1.62
C ALA A 40 0.32 -12.33 -1.15
N LEU A 41 1.11 -11.33 -0.77
CA LEU A 41 2.52 -11.46 -0.39
C LEU A 41 2.76 -10.85 1.01
N PRO A 42 2.14 -11.39 2.08
CA PRO A 42 2.04 -10.73 3.39
C PRO A 42 3.37 -10.61 4.15
N ASN A 43 4.37 -11.44 3.80
CA ASN A 43 5.69 -11.41 4.43
C ASN A 43 6.63 -10.36 3.80
N ASN A 44 6.16 -9.65 2.77
CA ASN A 44 6.90 -8.58 2.11
C ASN A 44 6.27 -7.23 2.43
N SER A 45 7.02 -6.15 2.19
CA SER A 45 6.54 -4.78 2.38
C SER A 45 6.00 -4.14 1.09
N TRP A 46 5.68 -4.95 0.08
CA TRP A 46 5.29 -4.49 -1.24
C TRP A 46 3.84 -4.02 -1.29
N LEU A 47 3.61 -2.93 -2.01
CA LEU A 47 2.30 -2.30 -2.17
C LEU A 47 1.80 -2.38 -3.62
N SER A 48 2.71 -2.54 -4.58
CA SER A 48 2.43 -2.53 -6.02
C SER A 48 3.18 -3.64 -6.76
N LEU A 49 2.79 -3.88 -8.02
CA LEU A 49 3.52 -4.81 -8.89
C LEU A 49 4.94 -4.30 -9.19
N SER A 50 5.15 -2.99 -9.29
CA SER A 50 6.47 -2.41 -9.51
C SER A 50 7.47 -2.73 -8.38
N ASP A 51 7.00 -2.87 -7.14
CA ASP A 51 7.84 -3.34 -6.04
C ASP A 51 8.32 -4.79 -6.26
N VAL A 52 7.44 -5.65 -6.79
CA VAL A 52 7.74 -7.05 -7.12
C VAL A 52 8.73 -7.13 -8.28
N GLU A 53 8.47 -6.39 -9.36
CA GLU A 53 9.32 -6.33 -10.55
C GLU A 53 10.73 -5.86 -10.20
N ARG A 54 10.85 -4.80 -9.37
CA ARG A 54 12.13 -4.30 -8.89
C ARG A 54 12.91 -5.38 -8.15
N TYR A 55 12.26 -6.06 -7.21
CA TYR A 55 12.91 -7.14 -6.46
C TYR A 55 13.40 -8.27 -7.38
N LEU A 56 12.60 -8.70 -8.35
CA LEU A 56 12.99 -9.74 -9.30
C LEU A 56 14.15 -9.29 -10.20
N SER A 57 14.19 -8.02 -10.58
CA SER A 57 15.28 -7.46 -11.39
C SER A 57 16.62 -7.38 -10.62
N GLU A 58 16.58 -7.13 -9.31
CA GLU A 58 17.77 -7.06 -8.44
C GLU A 58 18.34 -8.44 -8.07
N LYS A 59 17.58 -9.51 -8.32
CA LYS A 59 17.97 -10.89 -8.01
C LYS A 59 18.63 -11.63 -9.18
N ASN A 60 18.58 -11.08 -10.39
CA ASN A 60 19.26 -11.57 -11.59
C ASN A 60 20.59 -10.84 -11.80
#